data_AF-A0A4U8SHM2-F1
#
_entry.id   AF-A0A4U8SHM2-F1
#
_cell.length_a   1.000
_cell.length_b   1.000
_cell.length_c   1.000
_cell.angle_alpha   90.00
_cell.angle_beta   90.00
_cell.angle_gamma   90.00
#
_symmetry.space_group_name_H-M   'P 1'
#
loop_
_entity.id
_entity.type
_entity.pdbx_description
1 polymer ?
#
loop_
_entity_poly.entity_id
_entity_poly.type
_entity_poly.pdbx_seq_one_letter_code
_entity_poly.pdbx_strand_id
1 'polypeptide(L)'
;MNIVNEMGNPTYKPETKQDLKELVNSDSNLWELDRENRRIRFKYNNEILENVQDVFKQNFPNINMDESTPQGQIATFITQTINAGIGYLENIVNSFFFGGQGEFLDRWAFSLYRLERKKSCNSQVWVEIQGVKGTKIPANFIVGTLSGELYSTPNEYTIGDNGSVLGYFVAIENNDYVAGAREITEVKTRVIGVERVTNPEPALPAISEETDAEFYNRAVYFGSTAKNASFRAILANIAQTQGVKKIAGLENFTDKEIKKDGMTLAPHSICVSVLGGNDVDIAEAIRKSRSLGSGMNGNITINLANAYSVTPYQFLRPTPIPLYVKVYINKNYNFLPINFDQTIYTNLESFVEQCKIGAYITPVEAAEWIQAKTSGYVVDKCEIGVTSLNDCEAEPLKLRLDQYFTFDIANCMIIENTEPVQTFPDIEKQTIVVETGATFNTYIPVVMENFRVTTELPQGFALSQVDIQFAKDNQNKELVSQNKTYNYRGSVLDVYRIKV
;
A
#
# COMPACT_ATOMS: atom_id res chain seq x y z
N MET A 1 35.73 58.65 -42.94
CA MET A 1 37.03 58.38 -42.27
C MET A 1 37.10 59.24 -41.03
N ASN A 2 37.33 58.60 -39.89
CA ASN A 2 37.81 59.13 -38.60
C ASN A 2 37.07 60.31 -37.95
N ILE A 3 36.27 60.01 -36.91
CA ILE A 3 36.44 60.61 -35.58
C ILE A 3 36.19 59.50 -34.55
N VAL A 4 37.27 58.99 -33.95
CA VAL A 4 37.28 58.14 -32.75
C VAL A 4 37.98 58.95 -31.66
N ASN A 5 37.50 58.82 -30.42
CA ASN A 5 37.93 59.47 -29.18
C ASN A 5 37.42 60.89 -28.94
N GLU A 6 36.40 61.00 -28.08
CA GLU A 6 36.53 61.63 -26.75
C GLU A 6 35.17 61.62 -26.06
N MET A 7 34.98 60.67 -25.13
CA MET A 7 34.19 60.84 -23.91
C MET A 7 34.49 59.62 -23.05
N GLY A 8 35.31 59.83 -22.03
CA GLY A 8 35.70 58.80 -21.08
C GLY A 8 34.46 58.19 -20.45
N ASN A 9 34.32 56.86 -20.59
CA ASN A 9 33.41 56.09 -19.77
C ASN A 9 33.67 56.44 -18.30
N PRO A 10 32.66 56.81 -17.49
CA PRO A 10 32.82 56.76 -16.06
C PRO A 10 32.95 55.28 -15.71
N THR A 11 34.20 54.82 -15.59
CA THR A 11 34.51 53.51 -15.02
C THR A 11 34.01 53.55 -13.60
N TYR A 12 32.84 52.97 -13.35
CA TYR A 12 32.40 52.64 -12.00
C TYR A 12 33.47 51.75 -11.38
N LYS A 13 34.33 52.34 -10.55
CA LYS A 13 35.25 51.62 -9.67
C LYS A 13 34.46 51.28 -8.41
N PRO A 14 34.12 50.01 -8.16
CA PRO A 14 33.67 49.62 -6.84
C PRO A 14 34.86 49.75 -5.87
N GLU A 15 34.86 50.82 -5.08
CA GLU A 15 35.45 50.81 -3.73
C GLU A 15 34.48 49.94 -2.91
N THR A 16 34.60 48.63 -2.76
CA THR A 16 35.74 47.79 -2.41
C THR A 16 35.62 46.43 -3.12
N LYS A 17 36.62 46.06 -3.92
CA LYS A 17 36.73 44.73 -4.55
C LYS A 17 37.06 43.60 -3.54
N GLN A 18 37.16 43.94 -2.26
CA GLN A 18 37.71 43.12 -1.19
C GLN A 18 36.60 42.33 -0.49
N ASP A 19 35.43 42.93 -0.23
CA ASP A 19 34.34 42.26 0.49
C ASP A 19 33.62 41.18 -0.35
N LEU A 20 33.40 41.45 -1.65
CA LEU A 20 32.81 40.46 -2.57
C LEU A 20 33.75 39.29 -2.89
N LYS A 21 35.06 39.52 -2.86
CA LYS A 21 36.05 38.44 -3.01
C LYS A 21 36.22 37.65 -1.72
N GLU A 22 36.09 38.27 -0.55
CA GLU A 22 36.15 37.58 0.74
C GLU A 22 34.91 36.72 1.01
N LEU A 23 33.71 37.15 0.59
CA LEU A 23 32.49 36.33 0.61
C LEU A 23 32.56 35.10 -0.31
N VAL A 24 33.30 35.18 -1.42
CA VAL A 24 33.53 34.06 -2.35
C VAL A 24 34.71 33.17 -1.89
N ASN A 25 35.63 33.72 -1.10
CA ASN A 25 36.84 33.02 -0.63
C ASN A 25 36.71 32.40 0.78
N SER A 26 35.62 32.65 1.52
CA SER A 26 35.32 31.88 2.73
C SER A 26 34.58 30.60 2.34
N ASP A 27 35.27 29.46 2.38
CA ASP A 27 34.68 28.10 2.30
C ASP A 27 33.76 27.78 3.50
N SER A 28 32.80 28.66 3.81
CA SER A 28 31.62 28.29 4.59
C SER A 28 30.55 27.95 3.55
N ASN A 29 30.27 26.65 3.37
CA ASN A 29 29.27 26.19 2.39
C ASN A 29 28.04 27.11 2.41
N LEU A 30 27.79 27.81 1.29
CA LEU A 30 26.62 28.69 1.07
C LEU A 30 25.29 27.95 1.30
N TRP A 31 25.37 26.64 1.36
CA TRP A 31 24.32 25.70 1.59
C TRP A 31 24.57 24.85 2.85
N GLU A 32 23.50 24.38 3.45
CA GLU A 32 23.47 23.40 4.53
C GLU A 32 22.60 22.20 4.14
N LEU A 33 22.93 21.04 4.70
CA LEU A 33 22.07 19.87 4.65
C LEU A 33 21.14 19.92 5.87
N ASP A 34 19.87 20.19 5.62
CA ASP A 34 18.81 19.93 6.58
C ASP A 34 18.77 18.41 6.80
N ARG A 35 19.32 17.94 7.93
CA ARG A 35 19.48 16.50 8.20
C ARG A 35 18.14 15.80 8.48
N GLU A 36 17.13 16.54 8.91
CA GLU A 36 15.80 15.99 9.18
C GLU A 36 15.09 15.67 7.88
N ASN A 37 15.07 16.64 6.95
CA ASN A 37 14.39 16.49 5.66
C ASN A 37 15.31 15.93 4.56
N ARG A 38 16.61 15.79 4.86
CA ARG A 38 17.69 15.44 3.92
C ARG A 38 17.80 16.40 2.73
N ARG A 39 17.33 17.65 2.86
CA ARG A 39 17.31 18.63 1.77
C ARG A 39 18.47 19.60 1.87
N ILE A 40 18.95 20.08 0.73
CA ILE A 40 19.91 21.16 0.67
C ILE A 40 19.14 22.48 0.74
N ARG A 41 19.57 23.39 1.63
CA ARG A 41 19.05 24.76 1.80
C ARG A 41 20.18 25.79 1.82
N PHE A 42 19.93 27.02 1.45
CA PHE A 42 20.91 28.11 1.58
C PHE A 42 20.87 28.74 2.98
N LYS A 43 22.05 29.04 3.54
CA LYS A 43 22.19 29.45 4.96
C LYS A 43 21.72 30.87 5.24
N TYR A 44 21.83 31.77 4.27
CA TYR A 44 21.67 33.22 4.48
C TYR A 44 20.27 33.75 4.15
N ASN A 45 19.25 32.88 3.96
CA ASN A 45 17.91 33.31 3.54
C ASN A 45 17.27 34.36 4.47
N ASN A 46 17.60 34.34 5.76
CA ASN A 46 17.05 35.26 6.77
C ASN A 46 17.81 36.59 6.87
N GLU A 47 19.04 36.67 6.35
CA GLU A 47 19.92 37.85 6.45
C GLU A 47 19.87 38.71 5.18
N ILE A 48 19.20 38.26 4.11
CA ILE A 48 19.16 38.97 2.82
C ILE A 48 18.49 40.35 2.95
N LEU A 49 17.46 40.48 3.78
CA LEU A 49 16.80 41.78 3.99
C LEU A 49 17.77 42.79 4.63
N GLU A 50 18.47 42.37 5.67
CA GLU A 50 19.45 43.19 6.39
C GLU A 50 20.59 43.60 5.45
N ASN A 51 21.14 42.65 4.68
CA ASN A 51 22.18 42.91 3.69
C ASN A 51 21.73 43.92 2.61
N VAL A 52 20.50 43.80 2.10
CA VAL A 52 19.96 44.77 1.13
C VAL A 52 19.79 46.14 1.77
N GLN A 53 19.24 46.21 2.98
CA GLN A 53 19.07 47.47 3.71
C GLN A 53 20.40 48.16 4.01
N ASP A 54 21.45 47.40 4.33
CA ASP A 54 22.77 47.95 4.62
C ASP A 54 23.46 48.53 3.39
N VAL A 55 23.27 47.93 2.21
CA VAL A 55 23.71 48.53 0.93
C VAL A 55 23.03 49.88 0.70
N PHE A 56 21.73 50.00 1.00
CA PHE A 56 21.01 51.27 0.89
C PHE A 56 21.55 52.32 1.87
N LYS A 57 21.78 51.95 3.14
CA LYS A 57 22.33 52.85 4.16
C LYS A 57 23.77 53.31 3.83
N GLN A 58 24.59 52.45 3.25
CA GLN A 58 25.97 52.77 2.87
C GLN A 58 26.04 53.80 1.74
N ASN A 59 25.16 53.68 0.74
CA ASN A 59 25.18 54.55 -0.44
C ASN A 59 24.37 55.84 -0.26
N PHE A 60 23.39 55.85 0.65
CA PHE A 60 22.50 56.99 0.88
C PHE A 60 22.44 57.37 2.37
N PRO A 61 23.20 58.39 2.80
CA PRO A 61 23.17 58.87 4.18
C PRO A 61 21.76 59.35 4.58
N ASN A 62 21.30 58.98 5.80
CA ASN A 62 20.00 59.35 6.38
C ASN A 62 18.75 58.80 5.67
N ILE A 63 18.88 57.70 4.91
CA ILE A 63 17.72 57.02 4.32
C ILE A 63 16.85 56.34 5.41
N ASN A 64 15.53 56.51 5.35
CA ASN A 64 14.59 55.78 6.20
C ASN A 64 14.22 54.45 5.52
N MET A 65 14.50 53.32 6.19
CA MET A 65 14.27 51.96 5.68
C MET A 65 13.06 51.27 6.31
N ASP A 66 12.21 52.02 7.03
CA ASP A 66 10.98 51.46 7.60
C ASP A 66 10.11 50.84 6.49
N GLU A 67 9.48 49.71 6.78
CA GLU A 67 8.71 48.90 5.82
C GLU A 67 7.54 49.68 5.21
N SER A 68 7.04 50.70 5.93
CA SER A 68 5.96 51.58 5.48
C SER A 68 6.39 52.60 4.41
N THR A 69 7.70 52.81 4.24
CA THR A 69 8.25 53.81 3.31
C THR A 69 8.43 53.22 1.89
N PRO A 70 8.40 54.05 0.83
CA PRO A 70 8.70 53.58 -0.53
C PRO A 70 10.06 52.87 -0.64
N GLN A 71 11.07 53.34 0.11
CA GLN A 71 12.41 52.76 0.14
C GLN A 71 12.40 51.38 0.82
N GLY A 72 11.71 51.23 1.94
CA GLY A 72 11.50 49.94 2.60
C GLY A 72 10.76 48.94 1.72
N GLN A 73 9.73 49.37 0.99
CA GLN A 73 9.00 48.53 0.03
C GLN A 73 9.90 48.05 -1.13
N ILE A 74 10.78 48.91 -1.66
CA ILE A 74 11.75 48.53 -2.70
C ILE A 74 12.74 47.49 -2.16
N ALA A 75 13.29 47.69 -0.96
CA ALA A 75 14.19 46.73 -0.34
C ALA A 75 13.51 45.37 -0.15
N THR A 76 12.28 45.36 0.37
CA THR A 76 11.48 44.14 0.53
C THR A 76 11.22 43.45 -0.80
N PHE A 77 10.87 44.19 -1.85
CA PHE A 77 10.65 43.62 -3.18
C PHE A 77 11.93 42.97 -3.77
N ILE A 78 13.08 43.61 -3.59
CA ILE A 78 14.39 43.06 -4.00
C ILE A 78 14.67 41.77 -3.23
N THR A 79 14.50 41.78 -1.90
CA THR A 79 14.69 40.60 -1.05
C THR A 79 13.75 39.46 -1.45
N GLN A 80 12.47 39.74 -1.72
CA GLN A 80 11.51 38.74 -2.18
C GLN A 80 11.93 38.14 -3.52
N THR A 81 12.45 38.95 -4.45
CA THR A 81 12.94 38.49 -5.75
C THR A 81 14.15 37.56 -5.59
N ILE A 82 15.10 37.92 -4.72
CA ILE A 82 16.27 37.10 -4.42
C ILE A 82 15.84 35.78 -3.76
N ASN A 83 14.95 35.84 -2.76
CA ASN A 83 14.43 34.65 -2.08
C ASN A 83 13.67 33.72 -3.03
N ALA A 84 12.91 34.25 -3.98
CA ALA A 84 12.26 33.45 -5.02
C ALA A 84 13.29 32.75 -5.91
N GLY A 85 14.38 33.45 -6.28
CA GLY A 85 15.49 32.86 -7.04
C GLY A 85 16.20 31.75 -6.27
N ILE A 86 16.49 31.96 -4.99
CA ILE A 86 17.10 30.95 -4.12
C ILE A 86 16.18 29.73 -3.97
N GLY A 87 14.89 29.93 -3.70
CA GLY A 87 13.93 28.83 -3.59
C GLY A 87 13.83 28.01 -4.88
N TYR A 88 13.92 28.66 -6.04
CA TYR A 88 13.99 27.96 -7.33
C TYR A 88 15.26 27.11 -7.47
N LEU A 89 16.43 27.65 -7.09
CA LEU A 89 17.70 26.93 -7.11
C LEU A 89 17.70 25.74 -6.13
N GLU A 90 17.16 25.91 -4.92
CA GLU A 90 16.99 24.84 -3.94
C GLU A 90 16.12 23.72 -4.50
N ASN A 91 15.02 24.05 -5.17
CA ASN A 91 14.15 23.07 -5.80
C ASN A 91 14.85 22.31 -6.93
N ILE A 92 15.62 23.00 -7.78
CA ILE A 92 16.42 22.35 -8.83
C ILE A 92 17.43 21.39 -8.21
N VAL A 93 18.25 21.86 -7.27
CA VAL A 93 19.29 21.03 -6.65
C VAL A 93 18.68 19.81 -5.96
N ASN A 94 17.60 20.00 -5.20
CA ASN A 94 16.91 18.90 -4.54
C ASN A 94 16.23 17.95 -5.55
N SER A 95 15.76 18.43 -6.71
CA SER A 95 15.14 17.58 -7.73
C SER A 95 16.11 16.55 -8.32
N PHE A 96 17.40 16.87 -8.42
CA PHE A 96 18.42 15.92 -8.88
C PHE A 96 18.57 14.72 -7.94
N PHE A 97 18.32 14.91 -6.64
CA PHE A 97 18.46 13.85 -5.64
C PHE A 97 17.14 13.14 -5.34
N PHE A 98 16.03 13.89 -5.34
CA PHE A 98 14.72 13.42 -4.87
C PHE A 98 13.64 13.33 -5.96
N GLY A 99 14.00 13.47 -7.24
CA GLY A 99 13.06 13.39 -8.35
C GLY A 99 12.36 14.69 -8.69
N GLY A 100 12.06 15.57 -7.73
CA GLY A 100 11.30 16.79 -8.04
C GLY A 100 9.87 16.47 -8.51
N GLN A 101 9.34 17.26 -9.45
CA GLN A 101 7.95 17.14 -9.96
C GLN A 101 7.91 17.30 -11.48
N GLY A 102 6.88 16.75 -12.11
CA GLY A 102 6.66 16.78 -13.56
C GLY A 102 7.84 16.22 -14.35
N GLU A 103 8.28 16.97 -15.38
CA GLU A 103 9.37 16.57 -16.27
C GLU A 103 10.71 16.31 -15.54
N PHE A 104 10.96 17.00 -14.41
CA PHE A 104 12.16 16.74 -13.60
C PHE A 104 12.11 15.32 -13.01
N LEU A 105 10.93 14.88 -12.56
CA LEU A 105 10.71 13.54 -12.02
C LEU A 105 10.87 12.49 -13.12
N ASP A 106 10.33 12.75 -14.30
CA ASP A 106 10.45 11.88 -15.47
C ASP A 106 11.90 11.67 -15.88
N ARG A 107 12.68 12.76 -15.95
CA ARG A 107 14.11 12.69 -16.27
C ARG A 107 14.93 12.02 -15.17
N TRP A 108 14.64 12.30 -13.91
CA TRP A 108 15.31 11.67 -12.79
C TRP A 108 15.08 10.16 -12.79
N ALA A 109 13.82 9.73 -12.88
CA ALA A 109 13.44 8.32 -12.93
C ALA A 109 14.02 7.60 -14.15
N PHE A 110 14.03 8.24 -15.32
CA PHE A 110 14.66 7.67 -16.51
C PHE A 110 16.18 7.55 -16.36
N SER A 111 16.84 8.60 -15.86
CA SER A 111 18.30 8.67 -15.74
C SER A 111 18.88 7.68 -14.71
N LEU A 112 18.17 7.43 -13.62
CA LEU A 112 18.59 6.47 -12.60
C LEU A 112 18.07 5.05 -12.86
N TYR A 113 16.79 4.92 -13.21
CA TYR A 113 16.09 3.63 -13.21
C TYR A 113 15.65 3.15 -14.60
N ARG A 114 15.77 3.99 -15.64
CA ARG A 114 15.23 3.72 -17.00
C ARG A 114 13.72 3.43 -16.97
N LEU A 115 13.01 4.13 -16.09
CA LEU A 115 11.56 4.06 -16.00
C LEU A 115 10.96 5.27 -16.72
N GLU A 116 9.88 5.00 -17.46
CA GLU A 116 9.04 6.00 -18.11
C GLU A 116 7.64 5.95 -17.49
N ARG A 117 6.94 7.09 -17.49
CA ARG A 117 5.58 7.21 -16.98
C ARG A 117 4.61 6.36 -17.81
N LYS A 118 3.66 5.72 -17.15
CA LYS A 118 2.60 5.01 -17.88
C LYS A 118 1.68 6.05 -18.52
N LYS A 119 1.64 6.03 -19.86
CA LYS A 119 0.74 6.89 -20.63
C LYS A 119 -0.71 6.51 -20.38
N SER A 120 -1.60 7.49 -20.55
CA SER A 120 -3.03 7.21 -20.55
C SER A 120 -3.38 6.20 -21.65
N CYS A 121 -4.33 5.33 -21.35
CA CYS A 121 -4.87 4.38 -22.29
C CYS A 121 -6.39 4.51 -22.36
N ASN A 122 -6.92 4.67 -23.56
CA ASN A 122 -8.36 4.75 -23.79
C ASN A 122 -9.05 3.41 -23.47
N SER A 123 -10.38 3.44 -23.30
CA SER A 123 -11.20 2.25 -23.04
C SER A 123 -10.96 1.16 -24.09
N GLN A 124 -10.85 -0.09 -23.65
CA GLN A 124 -10.51 -1.24 -24.49
C GLN A 124 -11.57 -2.32 -24.40
N VAL A 125 -11.86 -3.00 -25.50
CA VAL A 125 -12.93 -4.01 -25.54
C VAL A 125 -12.65 -5.05 -26.61
N TRP A 126 -13.04 -6.29 -26.32
CA TRP A 126 -13.09 -7.35 -27.32
C TRP A 126 -14.46 -7.33 -28.00
N VAL A 127 -14.46 -7.22 -29.32
CA VAL A 127 -15.69 -7.18 -30.12
C VAL A 127 -15.72 -8.40 -31.02
N GLU A 128 -16.81 -9.15 -30.95
CA GLU A 128 -17.11 -10.23 -31.88
C GLU A 128 -17.71 -9.64 -33.16
N ILE A 129 -17.11 -9.98 -34.29
CA ILE A 129 -17.53 -9.55 -35.62
C ILE A 129 -18.04 -10.77 -36.36
N GLN A 130 -19.27 -10.71 -36.83
CA GLN A 130 -19.97 -11.80 -37.51
C GLN A 130 -20.19 -11.43 -38.98
N GLY A 131 -19.99 -12.39 -39.88
CA GLY A 131 -20.16 -12.17 -41.31
C GLY A 131 -19.66 -13.32 -42.18
N VAL A 132 -19.40 -13.02 -43.45
CA VAL A 132 -19.04 -13.99 -44.47
C VAL A 132 -17.60 -14.49 -44.25
N LYS A 133 -17.44 -15.82 -44.25
CA LYS A 133 -16.14 -16.51 -44.18
C LYS A 133 -15.14 -15.91 -45.18
N GLY A 134 -13.93 -15.63 -44.71
CA GLY A 134 -12.83 -15.10 -45.53
C GLY A 134 -12.84 -13.59 -45.75
N THR A 135 -13.81 -12.86 -45.17
CA THR A 135 -13.83 -11.40 -45.20
C THR A 135 -12.67 -10.84 -44.37
N LYS A 136 -11.89 -9.93 -44.97
CA LYS A 136 -10.80 -9.22 -44.30
C LYS A 136 -11.31 -7.91 -43.71
N ILE A 137 -10.99 -7.70 -42.43
CA ILE A 137 -11.32 -6.50 -41.67
C ILE A 137 -10.04 -5.68 -41.57
N PRO A 138 -10.00 -4.48 -42.16
CA PRO A 138 -8.80 -3.66 -42.17
C PRO A 138 -8.52 -3.05 -40.80
N ALA A 139 -7.27 -2.66 -40.58
CA ALA A 139 -6.93 -1.78 -39.47
C ALA A 139 -7.70 -0.46 -39.60
N ASN A 140 -8.01 0.17 -38.47
CA ASN A 140 -8.91 1.32 -38.33
C ASN A 140 -10.37 1.04 -38.73
N PHE A 141 -10.82 -0.21 -38.67
CA PHE A 141 -12.25 -0.52 -38.73
C PHE A 141 -12.96 0.04 -37.49
N ILE A 142 -14.02 0.83 -37.70
CA ILE A 142 -14.73 1.57 -36.65
C ILE A 142 -16.10 0.95 -36.38
N VAL A 143 -16.36 0.70 -35.11
CA VAL A 143 -17.63 0.25 -34.54
C VAL A 143 -18.08 1.25 -33.48
N GLY A 144 -19.35 1.23 -33.10
CA GLY A 144 -19.85 2.12 -32.06
C GLY A 144 -21.05 1.59 -31.29
N THR A 145 -21.40 2.33 -30.26
CA THR A 145 -22.61 2.11 -29.45
C THR A 145 -23.77 2.95 -29.97
N LEU A 146 -24.98 2.64 -29.51
CA LEU A 146 -26.18 3.45 -29.77
C LEU A 146 -26.09 4.85 -29.13
N SER A 147 -25.29 5.00 -28.07
CA SER A 147 -25.01 6.27 -27.38
C SER A 147 -24.05 7.17 -28.17
N GLY A 148 -23.42 6.67 -29.24
CA GLY A 148 -22.54 7.44 -30.13
C GLY A 148 -21.05 7.25 -29.88
N GLU A 149 -20.66 6.38 -28.94
CA GLU A 149 -19.26 6.11 -28.60
C GLU A 149 -18.59 5.24 -29.65
N LEU A 150 -17.37 5.60 -30.04
CA LEU A 150 -16.67 5.01 -31.17
C LEU A 150 -15.42 4.25 -30.75
N TYR A 151 -15.27 3.05 -31.28
CA TYR A 151 -14.14 2.17 -31.07
C TYR A 151 -13.51 1.79 -32.40
N SER A 152 -12.18 1.75 -32.44
CA SER A 152 -11.41 1.39 -33.63
C SER A 152 -10.43 0.25 -33.31
N THR A 153 -10.12 -0.57 -34.31
CA THR A 153 -9.12 -1.62 -34.14
C THR A 153 -7.77 -1.25 -34.77
N PRO A 154 -6.64 -1.44 -34.08
CA PRO A 154 -5.31 -1.23 -34.66
C PRO A 154 -4.84 -2.40 -35.54
N ASN A 155 -5.50 -3.57 -35.44
CA ASN A 155 -5.05 -4.80 -36.10
C ASN A 155 -6.00 -5.20 -37.23
N GLU A 156 -5.47 -5.95 -38.19
CA GLU A 156 -6.30 -6.60 -39.21
C GLU A 156 -6.80 -7.96 -38.71
N TYR A 157 -8.04 -8.29 -39.04
CA TYR A 157 -8.66 -9.58 -38.71
C TYR A 157 -9.28 -10.21 -39.94
N THR A 158 -9.41 -11.54 -39.96
CA THR A 158 -10.13 -12.26 -41.03
C THR A 158 -11.20 -13.14 -40.40
N ILE A 159 -12.42 -13.10 -40.94
CA ILE A 159 -13.52 -13.92 -40.45
C ILE A 159 -13.25 -15.39 -40.76
N GLY A 160 -13.21 -16.22 -39.72
CA GLY A 160 -12.93 -17.64 -39.81
C GLY A 160 -14.12 -18.46 -40.32
N ASP A 161 -13.94 -19.78 -40.34
CA ASP A 161 -14.92 -20.73 -40.89
C ASP A 161 -16.23 -20.77 -40.09
N ASN A 162 -16.19 -20.38 -38.82
CA ASN A 162 -17.36 -20.29 -37.95
C ASN A 162 -18.22 -19.04 -38.21
N GLY A 163 -17.84 -18.19 -39.18
CA GLY A 163 -18.56 -16.96 -39.51
C GLY A 163 -18.39 -15.84 -38.48
N SER A 164 -17.51 -15.99 -37.49
CA SER A 164 -17.17 -14.93 -36.53
C SER A 164 -15.67 -14.83 -36.25
N VAL A 165 -15.24 -13.67 -35.77
CA VAL A 165 -13.89 -13.40 -35.28
C VAL A 165 -13.94 -12.44 -34.10
N LEU A 166 -13.12 -12.68 -33.08
CA LEU A 166 -12.97 -11.79 -31.94
C LEU A 166 -11.80 -10.83 -32.20
N GLY A 167 -12.10 -9.54 -32.30
CA GLY A 167 -11.12 -8.48 -32.54
C GLY A 167 -10.93 -7.60 -31.31
N TYR A 168 -9.75 -7.03 -31.17
CA TYR A 168 -9.43 -6.08 -30.11
C TYR A 168 -9.67 -4.65 -30.60
N PHE A 169 -10.43 -3.88 -29.83
CA PHE A 169 -10.85 -2.51 -30.15
C PHE A 169 -10.51 -1.56 -29.02
N VAL A 170 -10.21 -0.32 -29.38
CA VAL A 170 -9.84 0.78 -28.48
C VAL A 170 -10.71 2.00 -28.81
N ALA A 171 -11.23 2.67 -27.79
CA ALA A 171 -12.03 3.87 -27.95
C ALA A 171 -11.22 4.97 -28.64
N ILE A 172 -11.85 5.69 -29.57
CA ILE A 172 -11.20 6.78 -30.32
C ILE A 172 -10.99 7.98 -29.40
N GLU A 173 -12.01 8.34 -28.62
CA GLU A 173 -11.94 9.41 -27.64
C GLU A 173 -11.56 8.85 -26.27
N ASN A 174 -10.82 9.66 -25.50
CA ASN A 174 -10.49 9.34 -24.12
C ASN A 174 -11.59 9.93 -23.22
N ASN A 175 -12.52 9.10 -22.80
CA ASN A 175 -13.60 9.46 -21.89
C ASN A 175 -13.83 8.36 -20.85
N ASP A 176 -14.60 8.70 -19.82
CA ASP A 176 -14.93 7.78 -18.73
C ASP A 176 -16.06 6.80 -19.11
N TYR A 177 -16.49 6.79 -20.37
CA TYR A 177 -17.55 5.90 -20.81
C TYR A 177 -17.05 4.46 -20.94
N VAL A 178 -17.80 3.55 -20.34
CA VAL A 178 -17.52 2.11 -20.35
C VAL A 178 -18.69 1.41 -21.00
N ALA A 179 -18.52 0.94 -22.24
CA ALA A 179 -19.54 0.16 -22.92
C ALA A 179 -19.83 -1.13 -22.15
N GLY A 180 -21.09 -1.33 -21.75
CA GLY A 180 -21.57 -2.57 -21.16
C GLY A 180 -21.56 -3.72 -22.17
N ALA A 181 -21.76 -4.94 -21.68
CA ALA A 181 -21.88 -6.11 -22.55
C ALA A 181 -23.01 -5.92 -23.58
N ARG A 182 -22.72 -6.23 -24.85
CA ARG A 182 -23.62 -6.12 -26.01
C ARG A 182 -24.09 -4.70 -26.35
N GLU A 183 -23.37 -3.68 -25.91
CA GLU A 183 -23.71 -2.28 -26.21
C GLU A 183 -23.10 -1.79 -27.54
N ILE A 184 -21.96 -2.35 -27.94
CA ILE A 184 -21.29 -2.04 -29.22
C ILE A 184 -21.97 -2.86 -30.32
N THR A 185 -22.90 -2.23 -31.05
CA THR A 185 -23.74 -2.90 -32.04
C THR A 185 -23.75 -2.21 -33.41
N GLU A 186 -23.25 -0.97 -33.50
CA GLU A 186 -23.25 -0.21 -34.73
C GLU A 186 -21.94 -0.38 -35.51
N VAL A 187 -22.06 -0.72 -36.79
CA VAL A 187 -20.91 -0.73 -37.71
C VAL A 187 -20.83 0.62 -38.42
N LYS A 188 -19.74 1.38 -38.19
CA LYS A 188 -19.55 2.70 -38.80
C LYS A 188 -18.75 2.63 -40.09
N THR A 189 -17.69 1.82 -40.12
CA THR A 189 -16.91 1.58 -41.35
C THR A 189 -17.58 0.48 -42.18
N ARG A 190 -18.01 0.77 -43.41
CA ARG A 190 -18.63 -0.25 -44.27
C ARG A 190 -17.56 -1.18 -44.87
N VAL A 191 -17.60 -2.46 -44.49
CA VAL A 191 -16.81 -3.53 -45.10
C VAL A 191 -17.77 -4.58 -45.64
N ILE A 192 -17.66 -4.89 -46.94
CA ILE A 192 -18.51 -5.90 -47.60
C ILE A 192 -18.21 -7.27 -46.96
N GLY A 193 -19.26 -7.92 -46.46
CA GLY A 193 -19.14 -9.22 -45.79
C GLY A 193 -19.18 -9.17 -44.26
N VAL A 194 -19.20 -7.98 -43.63
CA VAL A 194 -19.51 -7.83 -42.20
C VAL A 194 -21.02 -7.64 -42.04
N GLU A 195 -21.64 -8.45 -41.19
CA GLU A 195 -23.10 -8.43 -40.98
C GLU A 195 -23.47 -7.83 -39.63
N ARG A 196 -22.77 -8.23 -38.56
CA ARG A 196 -23.10 -7.81 -37.19
C ARG A 196 -21.84 -7.68 -36.34
N VAL A 197 -21.87 -6.75 -35.40
CA VAL A 197 -20.85 -6.60 -34.35
C VAL A 197 -21.53 -6.64 -32.99
N THR A 198 -20.86 -7.25 -32.01
CA THR A 198 -21.30 -7.26 -30.62
C THR A 198 -20.09 -7.45 -29.71
N ASN A 199 -20.01 -6.76 -28.58
CA ASN A 199 -19.06 -7.11 -27.53
C ASN A 199 -19.69 -8.13 -26.58
N PRO A 200 -19.11 -9.32 -26.37
CA PRO A 200 -19.65 -10.31 -25.44
C PRO A 200 -19.52 -9.87 -23.98
N GLU A 201 -18.42 -9.20 -23.65
CA GLU A 201 -18.07 -8.72 -22.31
C GLU A 201 -18.06 -7.18 -22.28
N PRO A 202 -18.23 -6.55 -21.10
CA PRO A 202 -18.09 -5.10 -20.98
C PRO A 202 -16.67 -4.63 -21.33
N ALA A 203 -16.57 -3.37 -21.76
CA ALA A 203 -15.31 -2.70 -22.01
C ALA A 203 -14.53 -2.50 -20.69
N LEU A 204 -13.21 -2.45 -20.81
CA LEU A 204 -12.33 -1.99 -19.73
C LEU A 204 -12.35 -0.46 -19.70
N PRO A 205 -12.40 0.15 -18.50
CA PRO A 205 -12.36 1.60 -18.36
C PRO A 205 -11.04 2.17 -18.89
N ALA A 206 -11.08 3.44 -19.31
CA ALA A 206 -9.87 4.19 -19.61
C ALA A 206 -8.98 4.30 -18.36
N ILE A 207 -7.67 4.33 -18.57
CA ILE A 207 -6.68 4.50 -17.52
C ILE A 207 -6.06 5.88 -17.73
N SER A 208 -6.17 6.73 -16.71
CA SER A 208 -5.52 8.03 -16.69
C SER A 208 -4.00 7.88 -16.71
N GLU A 209 -3.31 8.92 -17.19
CA GLU A 209 -1.86 8.99 -17.06
C GLU A 209 -1.46 8.93 -15.58
N GLU A 210 -0.38 8.20 -15.30
CA GLU A 210 0.12 8.00 -13.95
C GLU A 210 0.50 9.33 -13.29
N THR A 211 0.04 9.57 -12.06
CA THR A 211 0.34 10.80 -11.33
C THR A 211 1.80 10.84 -10.85
N ASP A 212 2.33 12.03 -10.54
CA ASP A 212 3.70 12.19 -10.02
C ASP A 212 3.95 11.34 -8.77
N ALA A 213 2.98 11.27 -7.86
CA ALA A 213 3.12 10.50 -6.63
C ALA A 213 3.19 8.99 -6.92
N GLU A 214 2.34 8.49 -7.81
CA GLU A 214 2.35 7.08 -8.22
C GLU A 214 3.64 6.71 -8.94
N PHE A 215 4.08 7.58 -9.87
CA PHE A 215 5.30 7.36 -10.64
C PHE A 215 6.55 7.39 -9.75
N TYR A 216 6.64 8.36 -8.83
CA TYR A 216 7.75 8.43 -7.87
C TYR A 216 7.81 7.18 -6.99
N ASN A 217 6.67 6.76 -6.42
CA ASN A 217 6.61 5.54 -5.61
C ASN A 217 7.06 4.34 -6.44
N ARG A 218 6.56 4.18 -7.67
CA ARG A 218 6.98 3.09 -8.55
C ARG A 218 8.49 3.14 -8.84
N ALA A 219 9.05 4.33 -9.07
CA ALA A 219 10.47 4.50 -9.33
C ALA A 219 11.35 4.07 -8.15
N VAL A 220 11.00 4.49 -6.94
CA VAL A 220 11.74 4.14 -5.71
C VAL A 220 11.63 2.64 -5.40
N TYR A 221 10.44 2.04 -5.52
CA TYR A 221 10.21 0.64 -5.17
C TYR A 221 10.78 -0.35 -6.20
N PHE A 222 10.65 -0.06 -7.50
CA PHE A 222 10.98 -1.02 -8.56
C PHE A 222 12.28 -0.68 -9.31
N GLY A 223 12.76 0.56 -9.23
CA GLY A 223 13.91 1.03 -10.01
C GLY A 223 15.23 0.33 -9.69
N SER A 224 15.43 -0.14 -8.46
CA SER A 224 16.64 -0.88 -8.04
C SER A 224 16.56 -2.39 -8.34
N THR A 225 15.35 -2.93 -8.46
CA THR A 225 15.12 -4.38 -8.57
C THR A 225 15.23 -4.88 -10.01
N ALA A 226 15.11 -3.99 -11.00
CA ALA A 226 15.00 -4.39 -12.41
C ALA A 226 16.32 -4.87 -13.06
N LYS A 227 17.48 -4.73 -12.41
CA LYS A 227 18.81 -5.02 -13.04
C LYS A 227 19.76 -5.93 -12.27
N ASN A 228 19.41 -6.37 -11.06
CA ASN A 228 20.30 -7.25 -10.31
C ASN A 228 19.86 -8.71 -10.49
N ALA A 229 20.75 -9.59 -10.96
CA ALA A 229 20.54 -11.04 -10.94
C ALA A 229 20.66 -11.63 -9.52
N SER A 230 20.23 -10.87 -8.50
CA SER A 230 20.18 -11.36 -7.13
C SER A 230 19.02 -12.32 -7.00
N PHE A 231 19.17 -13.31 -6.11
CA PHE A 231 18.13 -14.30 -5.88
C PHE A 231 16.77 -13.67 -5.52
N ARG A 232 16.78 -12.59 -4.72
CA ARG A 232 15.56 -11.85 -4.37
C ARG A 232 14.91 -11.16 -5.57
N ALA A 233 15.69 -10.62 -6.49
CA ALA A 233 15.17 -9.97 -7.69
C ALA A 233 14.56 -10.99 -8.66
N ILE A 234 15.15 -12.19 -8.79
CA ILE A 234 14.57 -13.29 -9.55
C ILE A 234 13.19 -13.64 -9.00
N LEU A 235 13.06 -13.83 -7.68
CA LEU A 235 11.76 -14.10 -7.05
C LEU A 235 10.76 -12.96 -7.26
N ALA A 236 11.18 -11.70 -7.12
CA ALA A 236 10.31 -10.54 -7.30
C ALA A 236 9.79 -10.41 -8.74
N ASN A 237 10.63 -10.68 -9.74
CA ASN A 237 10.24 -10.62 -11.15
C ASN A 237 9.25 -11.73 -11.51
N ILE A 238 9.44 -12.95 -10.98
CA ILE A 238 8.49 -14.05 -11.19
C ILE A 238 7.15 -13.77 -10.47
N ALA A 239 7.19 -13.16 -9.28
CA ALA A 239 5.98 -12.77 -8.55
C ALA A 239 5.10 -11.76 -9.31
N GLN A 240 5.68 -10.98 -10.23
CA GLN A 240 4.96 -10.01 -11.06
C GLN A 240 4.33 -10.63 -12.30
N THR A 241 4.64 -11.89 -12.63
CA THR A 241 4.03 -12.60 -13.75
C THR A 241 2.53 -12.79 -13.51
N GLN A 242 1.71 -12.53 -14.53
CA GLN A 242 0.26 -12.60 -14.44
C GLN A 242 -0.21 -13.99 -13.94
N GLY A 243 -1.09 -13.97 -12.94
CA GLY A 243 -1.69 -15.17 -12.36
C GLY A 243 -0.84 -15.88 -11.30
N VAL A 244 0.40 -15.45 -11.04
CA VAL A 244 1.21 -15.97 -9.92
C VAL A 244 0.59 -15.53 -8.59
N LYS A 245 0.29 -16.49 -7.71
CA LYS A 245 -0.33 -16.26 -6.40
C LYS A 245 0.68 -16.26 -5.25
N LYS A 246 1.56 -17.25 -5.23
CA LYS A 246 2.58 -17.42 -4.17
C LYS A 246 3.90 -17.86 -4.78
N ILE A 247 4.98 -17.42 -4.17
CA ILE A 247 6.34 -17.81 -4.56
C ILE A 247 7.23 -18.02 -3.34
N ALA A 248 8.09 -19.02 -3.41
CA ALA A 248 9.20 -19.22 -2.49
C ALA A 248 10.41 -19.75 -3.24
N GLY A 249 11.59 -19.69 -2.64
CA GLY A 249 12.74 -20.33 -3.25
C GLY A 249 13.93 -20.46 -2.31
N LEU A 250 14.89 -21.25 -2.77
CA LEU A 250 16.18 -21.48 -2.13
C LEU A 250 17.31 -21.34 -3.15
N GLU A 251 18.47 -20.93 -2.67
CA GLU A 251 19.71 -20.93 -3.44
C GLU A 251 20.76 -21.82 -2.78
N ASN A 252 21.58 -22.45 -3.60
CA ASN A 252 22.80 -23.11 -3.21
C ASN A 252 23.99 -22.43 -3.89
N PHE A 253 24.69 -21.59 -3.14
CA PHE A 253 25.90 -20.90 -3.61
C PHE A 253 27.17 -21.76 -3.47
N THR A 254 27.08 -22.92 -2.81
CA THR A 254 28.24 -23.78 -2.54
C THR A 254 28.58 -24.68 -3.74
N ASP A 255 29.78 -25.26 -3.69
CA ASP A 255 30.32 -26.22 -4.66
C ASP A 255 29.81 -27.65 -4.43
N LYS A 256 28.97 -27.87 -3.43
CA LYS A 256 28.43 -29.18 -3.05
C LYS A 256 26.93 -29.19 -3.05
N GLU A 257 26.35 -30.37 -3.20
CA GLU A 257 24.91 -30.55 -3.02
C GLU A 257 24.53 -30.27 -1.55
N ILE A 258 23.43 -29.53 -1.35
CA ILE A 258 22.88 -29.26 -0.02
C ILE A 258 21.44 -29.73 0.09
N LYS A 259 21.04 -30.14 1.30
CA LYS A 259 19.64 -30.43 1.63
C LYS A 259 19.06 -29.32 2.50
N LYS A 260 18.00 -28.67 2.04
CA LYS A 260 17.36 -27.56 2.74
C LYS A 260 15.86 -27.54 2.46
N ASP A 261 15.05 -27.35 3.51
CA ASP A 261 13.58 -27.34 3.49
C ASP A 261 12.95 -28.49 2.67
N GLY A 262 13.50 -29.70 2.89
CA GLY A 262 13.07 -30.93 2.24
C GLY A 262 13.38 -31.02 0.75
N MET A 263 14.24 -30.13 0.23
CA MET A 263 14.75 -30.16 -1.14
C MET A 263 16.22 -30.53 -1.14
N THR A 264 16.64 -31.19 -2.22
CA THR A 264 18.06 -31.43 -2.53
C THR A 264 18.45 -30.50 -3.67
N LEU A 265 19.46 -29.67 -3.45
CA LEU A 265 19.87 -28.57 -4.34
C LEU A 265 21.25 -28.87 -4.92
N ALA A 266 21.35 -28.95 -6.24
CA ALA A 266 22.64 -29.10 -6.92
C ALA A 266 23.63 -27.95 -6.61
N PRO A 267 24.95 -28.14 -6.74
CA PRO A 267 25.93 -27.05 -6.62
C PRO A 267 25.60 -25.85 -7.53
N HIS A 268 25.88 -24.64 -7.06
CA HIS A 268 25.69 -23.38 -7.80
C HIS A 268 24.32 -23.26 -8.50
N SER A 269 23.24 -23.55 -7.78
CA SER A 269 21.90 -23.63 -8.36
C SER A 269 20.84 -22.90 -7.53
N ILE A 270 19.73 -22.58 -8.19
CA ILE A 270 18.53 -22.04 -7.56
C ILE A 270 17.37 -23.03 -7.67
N CYS A 271 16.42 -22.94 -6.74
CA CYS A 271 15.18 -23.68 -6.77
C CYS A 271 14.05 -22.72 -6.42
N VAL A 272 13.09 -22.57 -7.33
CA VAL A 272 11.98 -21.64 -7.19
C VAL A 272 10.69 -22.42 -7.26
N SER A 273 9.80 -22.22 -6.29
CA SER A 273 8.49 -22.84 -6.21
C SER A 273 7.40 -21.80 -6.43
N VAL A 274 6.55 -22.02 -7.42
CA VAL A 274 5.57 -21.04 -7.91
C VAL A 274 4.18 -21.65 -7.91
N LEU A 275 3.24 -21.02 -7.20
CA LEU A 275 1.82 -21.35 -7.23
C LEU A 275 1.08 -20.36 -8.14
N GLY A 276 0.36 -20.87 -9.14
CA GLY A 276 -0.37 -20.05 -10.13
C GLY A 276 0.52 -19.54 -11.28
N GLY A 277 -0.09 -18.82 -12.22
CA GLY A 277 0.57 -18.28 -13.42
C GLY A 277 0.84 -19.32 -14.51
N ASN A 278 1.08 -18.86 -15.74
CA ASN A 278 1.41 -19.75 -16.86
C ASN A 278 2.88 -20.20 -16.81
N ASP A 279 3.15 -21.48 -17.12
CA ASP A 279 4.50 -22.06 -17.05
C ASP A 279 5.50 -21.37 -18.00
N VAL A 280 5.06 -20.97 -19.19
CA VAL A 280 5.91 -20.31 -20.20
C VAL A 280 6.28 -18.90 -19.75
N ASP A 281 5.33 -18.14 -19.22
CA ASP A 281 5.60 -16.77 -18.73
C ASP A 281 6.53 -16.77 -17.51
N ILE A 282 6.41 -17.78 -16.65
CA ILE A 282 7.32 -17.98 -15.52
C ILE A 282 8.73 -18.33 -16.02
N ALA A 283 8.85 -19.24 -16.99
CA ALA A 283 10.13 -19.58 -17.59
C ALA A 283 10.80 -18.36 -18.27
N GLU A 284 10.02 -17.53 -18.95
CA GLU A 284 10.48 -16.27 -19.54
C GLU A 284 10.92 -15.26 -18.47
N ALA A 285 10.20 -15.15 -17.35
CA ALA A 285 10.60 -14.30 -16.23
C ALA A 285 11.92 -14.78 -15.60
N ILE A 286 12.11 -16.09 -15.42
CA ILE A 286 13.37 -16.68 -14.97
C ILE A 286 14.48 -16.37 -15.98
N ARG A 287 14.23 -16.56 -17.29
CA ARG A 287 15.20 -16.30 -18.36
C ARG A 287 15.71 -14.86 -18.34
N LYS A 288 14.82 -13.89 -18.14
CA LYS A 288 15.16 -12.45 -18.14
C LYS A 288 15.90 -12.00 -16.88
N SER A 289 15.69 -12.68 -15.75
CA SER A 289 16.18 -12.24 -14.44
C SER A 289 17.39 -13.03 -13.92
N ARG A 290 17.55 -14.29 -14.34
CA ARG A 290 18.64 -15.17 -13.90
C ARG A 290 19.95 -14.81 -14.58
N SER A 291 21.06 -14.87 -13.84
CA SER A 291 22.41 -14.82 -14.40
C SER A 291 22.74 -16.06 -15.25
N LEU A 292 23.69 -15.92 -16.16
CA LEU A 292 24.23 -17.04 -16.93
C LEU A 292 25.01 -17.98 -16.00
N GLY A 293 24.92 -19.29 -16.22
CA GLY A 293 25.68 -20.30 -15.47
C GLY A 293 25.06 -20.80 -14.16
N SER A 294 24.00 -20.17 -13.65
CA SER A 294 23.29 -20.66 -12.45
C SER A 294 22.47 -21.91 -12.77
N GLY A 295 22.71 -23.04 -12.11
CA GLY A 295 21.85 -24.22 -12.21
C GLY A 295 20.41 -23.94 -11.76
N MET A 296 19.45 -24.79 -12.16
CA MET A 296 18.06 -24.73 -11.73
C MET A 296 17.62 -26.10 -11.25
N ASN A 297 16.72 -26.15 -10.27
CA ASN A 297 16.10 -27.37 -9.78
C ASN A 297 14.58 -27.21 -9.86
N GLY A 298 13.89 -28.24 -10.30
CA GLY A 298 12.44 -28.22 -10.45
C GLY A 298 11.86 -29.52 -10.97
N ASN A 299 10.54 -29.67 -10.83
CA ASN A 299 9.78 -30.79 -11.40
C ASN A 299 9.14 -30.41 -12.75
N ILE A 300 9.02 -29.12 -13.04
CA ILE A 300 8.61 -28.60 -14.34
C ILE A 300 9.84 -28.16 -15.12
N THR A 301 9.86 -28.50 -16.41
CA THR A 301 10.88 -28.05 -17.37
C THR A 301 10.20 -27.43 -18.58
N ILE A 302 10.50 -26.17 -18.86
CA ILE A 302 10.05 -25.46 -20.06
C ILE A 302 11.24 -25.15 -20.93
N ASN A 303 11.15 -25.54 -22.20
CA ASN A 303 12.19 -25.31 -23.19
C ASN A 303 11.89 -24.03 -23.95
N LEU A 304 12.76 -23.02 -23.80
CA LEU A 304 12.65 -21.77 -24.55
C LEU A 304 13.69 -21.74 -25.67
N ALA A 305 13.22 -21.49 -26.89
CA ALA A 305 14.06 -21.42 -28.07
C ALA A 305 14.58 -19.99 -28.30
N ASN A 306 15.88 -19.88 -28.53
CA ASN A 306 16.53 -18.71 -29.09
C ASN A 306 16.95 -19.02 -30.54
N ALA A 307 17.37 -17.99 -31.28
CA ALA A 307 17.78 -18.11 -32.69
C ALA A 307 18.87 -19.18 -32.96
N TYR A 308 19.61 -19.60 -31.93
CA TYR A 308 20.75 -20.53 -32.06
C TYR A 308 20.70 -21.74 -31.10
N SER A 309 19.78 -21.79 -30.13
CA SER A 309 19.74 -22.88 -29.14
C SER A 309 18.40 -22.97 -28.42
N VAL A 310 18.09 -24.16 -27.89
CA VAL A 310 16.97 -24.39 -26.98
C VAL A 310 17.53 -24.58 -25.57
N THR A 311 17.06 -23.77 -24.61
CA THR A 311 17.54 -23.82 -23.22
C THR A 311 16.40 -24.27 -22.29
N PRO A 312 16.62 -25.30 -21.44
CA PRO A 312 15.64 -25.71 -20.45
C PRO A 312 15.65 -24.76 -19.24
N TYR A 313 14.46 -24.35 -18.82
CA TYR A 313 14.21 -23.60 -17.58
C TYR A 313 13.38 -24.44 -16.63
N GLN A 314 13.86 -24.60 -15.39
CA GLN A 314 13.25 -25.50 -14.41
C GLN A 314 12.79 -24.74 -13.16
N PHE A 315 11.62 -25.13 -12.65
CA PHE A 315 11.05 -24.62 -11.40
C PHE A 315 10.07 -25.66 -10.81
N LEU A 316 9.62 -25.42 -9.58
CA LEU A 316 8.69 -26.28 -8.86
C LEU A 316 7.26 -25.77 -8.95
N ARG A 317 6.33 -26.70 -9.12
CA ARG A 317 4.91 -26.52 -8.79
C ARG A 317 4.62 -27.17 -7.43
N PRO A 318 4.22 -26.40 -6.40
CA PRO A 318 3.99 -26.95 -5.08
C PRO A 318 2.66 -27.72 -5.02
N THR A 319 2.59 -28.74 -4.18
CA THR A 319 1.40 -29.56 -3.94
C THR A 319 0.61 -29.06 -2.72
N PRO A 320 -0.73 -29.15 -2.74
CA PRO A 320 -1.55 -28.76 -1.60
C PRO A 320 -1.44 -29.77 -0.46
N ILE A 321 -1.35 -29.29 0.76
CA ILE A 321 -1.40 -30.06 2.01
C ILE A 321 -2.54 -29.51 2.88
N PRO A 322 -3.57 -30.32 3.22
CA PRO A 322 -4.65 -29.85 4.07
C PRO A 322 -4.16 -29.52 5.48
N LEU A 323 -4.57 -28.38 6.01
CA LEU A 323 -4.38 -27.98 7.39
C LEU A 323 -5.61 -28.38 8.21
N TYR A 324 -5.40 -29.19 9.23
CA TYR A 324 -6.39 -29.53 10.25
C TYR A 324 -6.14 -28.69 11.50
N VAL A 325 -7.21 -28.15 12.10
CA VAL A 325 -7.11 -27.25 13.26
C VAL A 325 -8.17 -27.59 14.31
N LYS A 326 -7.74 -27.82 15.54
CA LYS A 326 -8.62 -27.80 16.71
C LYS A 326 -8.46 -26.46 17.44
N VAL A 327 -9.56 -25.77 17.67
CA VAL A 327 -9.58 -24.48 18.35
C VAL A 327 -10.27 -24.64 19.70
N TYR A 328 -9.57 -24.35 20.78
CA TYR A 328 -10.11 -24.40 22.13
C TYR A 328 -10.50 -22.98 22.55
N ILE A 329 -11.76 -22.79 22.95
CA ILE A 329 -12.28 -21.47 23.31
C ILE A 329 -12.87 -21.44 24.72
N ASN A 330 -12.66 -20.30 25.38
CA ASN A 330 -13.30 -19.91 26.64
C ASN A 330 -14.28 -18.78 26.35
N LYS A 331 -15.49 -18.84 26.90
CA LYS A 331 -16.48 -17.78 26.69
C LYS A 331 -16.18 -16.59 27.60
N ASN A 332 -16.27 -15.37 27.08
CA ASN A 332 -16.13 -14.16 27.91
C ASN A 332 -17.44 -13.85 28.67
N TYR A 333 -18.56 -14.40 28.18
CA TYR A 333 -19.91 -14.22 28.71
C TYR A 333 -20.62 -15.58 28.76
N ASN A 334 -21.80 -15.64 29.38
CA ASN A 334 -22.62 -16.86 29.40
C ASN A 334 -23.19 -17.27 28.01
N PHE A 335 -22.90 -16.51 26.96
CA PHE A 335 -23.32 -16.78 25.59
C PHE A 335 -22.17 -16.50 24.62
N LEU A 336 -22.15 -17.25 23.52
CA LEU A 336 -21.28 -16.96 22.37
C LEU A 336 -22.00 -16.04 21.40
N PRO A 337 -21.27 -15.18 20.65
CA PRO A 337 -21.84 -14.41 19.56
C PRO A 337 -22.53 -15.29 18.51
N ILE A 338 -23.53 -14.75 17.84
CA ILE A 338 -24.17 -15.42 16.70
C ILE A 338 -23.13 -15.58 15.58
N ASN A 339 -23.06 -16.76 14.94
CA ASN A 339 -22.10 -17.10 13.87
C ASN A 339 -20.60 -17.02 14.27
N PHE A 340 -20.28 -17.30 15.53
CA PHE A 340 -18.88 -17.28 16.01
C PHE A 340 -18.01 -18.33 15.29
N ASP A 341 -18.58 -19.50 14.97
CA ASP A 341 -17.98 -20.58 14.21
C ASP A 341 -17.57 -20.14 12.80
N GLN A 342 -18.48 -19.50 12.07
CA GLN A 342 -18.20 -18.97 10.74
C GLN A 342 -17.11 -17.90 10.76
N THR A 343 -17.04 -17.13 11.84
CA THR A 343 -15.98 -16.14 12.04
C THR A 343 -14.62 -16.82 12.21
N ILE A 344 -14.54 -17.91 12.97
CA ILE A 344 -13.31 -18.72 13.12
C ILE A 344 -12.89 -19.30 11.77
N TYR A 345 -13.82 -19.88 11.02
CA TYR A 345 -13.52 -20.46 9.70
C TYR A 345 -12.97 -19.44 8.72
N THR A 346 -13.61 -18.28 8.61
CA THR A 346 -13.17 -17.18 7.73
C THR A 346 -11.77 -16.67 8.13
N ASN A 347 -11.49 -16.61 9.43
CA ASN A 347 -10.19 -16.19 9.94
C ASN A 347 -9.09 -17.22 9.63
N LEU A 348 -9.40 -18.52 9.74
CA LEU A 348 -8.48 -19.61 9.38
C LEU A 348 -8.21 -19.67 7.87
N GLU A 349 -9.24 -19.47 7.04
CA GLU A 349 -9.07 -19.32 5.59
C GLU A 349 -8.11 -18.17 5.27
N SER A 350 -8.36 -17.00 5.87
CA SER A 350 -7.50 -15.82 5.71
C SER A 350 -6.07 -16.06 6.21
N PHE A 351 -5.90 -16.84 7.28
CA PHE A 351 -4.57 -17.22 7.80
C PHE A 351 -3.80 -18.05 6.78
N VAL A 352 -4.43 -19.12 6.26
CA VAL A 352 -3.81 -20.03 5.28
C VAL A 352 -3.54 -19.33 3.94
N GLU A 353 -4.38 -18.38 3.54
CA GLU A 353 -4.11 -17.54 2.37
C GLU A 353 -2.80 -16.74 2.50
N GLN A 354 -2.46 -16.27 3.70
CA GLN A 354 -1.23 -15.53 3.95
C GLN A 354 0.01 -16.41 4.14
N CYS A 355 -0.16 -17.70 4.47
CA CYS A 355 0.95 -18.63 4.58
C CYS A 355 1.72 -18.75 3.25
N LYS A 356 3.05 -18.67 3.33
CA LYS A 356 3.94 -18.84 2.18
C LYS A 356 4.06 -20.32 1.79
N ILE A 357 4.59 -20.60 0.61
CA ILE A 357 5.00 -21.96 0.23
C ILE A 357 6.15 -22.40 1.16
N GLY A 358 6.13 -23.66 1.62
CA GLY A 358 7.09 -24.14 2.62
C GLY A 358 6.99 -23.43 3.98
N ALA A 359 5.80 -22.91 4.33
CA ALA A 359 5.60 -22.19 5.58
C ALA A 359 5.96 -23.05 6.79
N TYR A 360 6.53 -22.37 7.79
CA TYR A 360 6.59 -22.81 9.16
C TYR A 360 5.47 -22.09 9.91
N ILE A 361 4.55 -22.84 10.49
CA ILE A 361 3.44 -22.30 11.28
C ILE A 361 3.47 -22.89 12.67
N THR A 362 3.14 -22.08 13.67
CA THR A 362 2.95 -22.53 15.05
C THR A 362 1.48 -22.51 15.44
N PRO A 363 1.03 -23.39 16.35
CA PRO A 363 -0.35 -23.35 16.84
C PRO A 363 -0.67 -22.02 17.54
N VAL A 364 0.32 -21.37 18.17
CA VAL A 364 0.16 -20.06 18.82
C VAL A 364 -0.16 -18.97 17.80
N GLU A 365 0.57 -18.91 16.68
CA GLU A 365 0.28 -17.95 15.61
C GLU A 365 -1.14 -18.12 15.05
N ALA A 366 -1.59 -19.37 14.88
CA ALA A 366 -2.95 -19.65 14.44
C ALA A 366 -3.99 -19.17 15.48
N ALA A 367 -3.75 -19.41 16.77
CA ALA A 367 -4.61 -18.95 17.85
C ALA A 367 -4.70 -17.41 17.94
N GLU A 368 -3.56 -16.72 17.86
CA GLU A 368 -3.48 -15.26 17.85
C GLU A 368 -4.21 -14.67 16.64
N TRP A 369 -4.06 -15.27 15.47
CA TRP A 369 -4.73 -14.83 14.25
C TRP A 369 -6.26 -14.90 14.37
N ILE A 370 -6.76 -15.98 14.97
CA ILE A 370 -8.20 -16.14 15.24
C ILE A 370 -8.64 -15.13 16.31
N GLN A 371 -7.87 -14.93 17.37
CA GLN A 371 -8.21 -14.03 18.46
C GLN A 371 -8.27 -12.55 18.03
N ALA A 372 -7.34 -12.11 17.17
CA ALA A 372 -7.19 -10.71 16.78
C ALA A 372 -8.41 -10.13 16.04
N LYS A 373 -9.25 -10.99 15.47
CA LYS A 373 -10.42 -10.63 14.65
C LYS A 373 -11.75 -11.05 15.28
N THR A 374 -11.75 -11.38 16.57
CA THR A 374 -12.94 -11.89 17.27
C THR A 374 -13.18 -11.17 18.59
N SER A 375 -14.45 -11.11 19.01
CA SER A 375 -14.87 -10.52 20.29
C SER A 375 -15.97 -11.38 20.90
N GLY A 376 -15.93 -11.60 22.22
CA GLY A 376 -16.95 -12.37 22.96
C GLY A 376 -16.50 -13.76 23.43
N TYR A 377 -15.33 -14.22 22.99
CA TYR A 377 -14.64 -15.41 23.50
C TYR A 377 -13.12 -15.20 23.45
N VAL A 378 -12.40 -15.98 24.25
CA VAL A 378 -10.95 -16.08 24.22
C VAL A 378 -10.56 -17.41 23.60
N VAL A 379 -9.64 -17.41 22.65
CA VAL A 379 -8.98 -18.62 22.15
C VAL A 379 -7.89 -19.00 23.16
N ASP A 380 -8.08 -20.15 23.81
CA ASP A 380 -7.18 -20.67 24.84
C ASP A 380 -5.93 -21.29 24.22
N LYS A 381 -6.14 -22.21 23.28
CA LYS A 381 -5.09 -22.85 22.50
C LYS A 381 -5.61 -23.30 21.14
N CYS A 382 -4.68 -23.57 20.23
CA CYS A 382 -4.94 -24.31 19.01
C CYS A 382 -4.04 -25.54 18.95
N GLU A 383 -4.51 -26.59 18.28
CA GLU A 383 -3.72 -27.75 17.89
C GLU A 383 -3.84 -27.89 16.36
N ILE A 384 -2.73 -28.20 15.69
CA ILE A 384 -2.65 -28.22 14.23
C ILE A 384 -2.11 -29.55 13.73
N GLY A 385 -2.54 -29.97 12.54
CA GLY A 385 -2.14 -31.25 11.92
C GLY A 385 -2.25 -31.22 10.40
N VAL A 386 -1.68 -32.24 9.73
CA VAL A 386 -1.69 -32.36 8.25
C VAL A 386 -2.38 -33.61 7.72
N THR A 387 -2.71 -34.57 8.59
CA THR A 387 -3.26 -35.86 8.20
C THR A 387 -4.74 -35.97 8.55
N SER A 388 -5.11 -35.68 9.81
CA SER A 388 -6.50 -35.67 10.27
C SER A 388 -6.66 -34.80 11.52
N LEU A 389 -7.92 -34.52 11.92
CA LEU A 389 -8.24 -33.86 13.20
C LEU A 389 -7.70 -34.63 14.42
N ASN A 390 -7.58 -35.96 14.35
CA ASN A 390 -7.07 -36.76 15.45
C ASN A 390 -5.56 -36.59 15.64
N ASP A 391 -4.85 -36.21 14.58
CA ASP A 391 -3.40 -36.02 14.57
C ASP A 391 -3.01 -34.55 14.85
N CYS A 392 -3.97 -33.70 15.23
CA CYS A 392 -3.68 -32.32 15.63
C CYS A 392 -2.94 -32.30 16.97
N GLU A 393 -1.80 -31.62 17.01
CA GLU A 393 -0.96 -31.48 18.19
C GLU A 393 -0.62 -30.01 18.44
N ALA A 394 -0.14 -29.69 19.65
CA ALA A 394 0.34 -28.34 20.00
C ALA A 394 1.78 -28.09 19.55
N GLU A 395 2.20 -28.71 18.44
CA GLU A 395 3.55 -28.65 17.90
C GLU A 395 3.60 -27.85 16.59
N PRO A 396 4.70 -27.14 16.29
CA PRO A 396 4.86 -26.44 15.03
C PRO A 396 4.92 -27.36 13.81
N LEU A 397 4.36 -26.91 12.70
CA LEU A 397 4.42 -27.60 11.42
C LEU A 397 5.33 -26.87 10.44
N LYS A 398 6.25 -27.61 9.80
CA LYS A 398 7.10 -27.10 8.71
C LYS A 398 6.82 -27.84 7.41
N LEU A 399 6.35 -27.12 6.40
CA LEU A 399 6.21 -27.68 5.05
C LEU A 399 7.53 -27.62 4.28
N ARG A 400 7.63 -28.51 3.28
CA ARG A 400 8.70 -28.50 2.29
C ARG A 400 8.48 -27.39 1.26
N LEU A 401 9.52 -26.98 0.55
CA LEU A 401 9.43 -25.94 -0.49
C LEU A 401 8.50 -26.33 -1.67
N ASP A 402 8.22 -27.61 -1.85
CA ASP A 402 7.29 -28.14 -2.84
C ASP A 402 5.86 -28.35 -2.28
N GLN A 403 5.53 -27.76 -1.13
CA GLN A 403 4.23 -27.92 -0.46
C GLN A 403 3.65 -26.58 0.01
N TYR A 404 2.32 -26.45 0.03
CA TYR A 404 1.61 -25.30 0.60
C TYR A 404 0.34 -25.73 1.34
N PHE A 405 -0.05 -24.97 2.36
CA PHE A 405 -1.26 -25.26 3.13
C PHE A 405 -2.54 -24.92 2.33
N THR A 406 -3.55 -25.76 2.50
CA THR A 406 -4.95 -25.51 2.09
C THR A 406 -5.85 -25.73 3.29
N PHE A 407 -6.99 -25.04 3.35
CA PHE A 407 -7.95 -25.19 4.44
C PHE A 407 -9.34 -25.48 3.87
N ASP A 408 -10.07 -26.32 4.59
CA ASP A 408 -11.48 -26.61 4.36
C ASP A 408 -12.18 -26.56 5.73
N ILE A 409 -13.42 -26.09 5.76
CA ILE A 409 -14.20 -25.97 6.99
C ILE A 409 -14.34 -27.33 7.70
N ALA A 410 -14.42 -28.42 6.94
CA ALA A 410 -14.48 -29.79 7.49
C ALA A 410 -13.22 -30.20 8.27
N ASN A 411 -12.11 -29.48 8.07
CA ASN A 411 -10.83 -29.73 8.74
C ASN A 411 -10.69 -28.93 10.04
N CYS A 412 -11.74 -28.23 10.48
CA CYS A 412 -11.73 -27.47 11.73
C CYS A 412 -12.71 -28.01 12.76
N MET A 413 -12.24 -28.16 13.99
CA MET A 413 -13.06 -28.54 15.14
C MET A 413 -12.94 -27.47 16.22
N ILE A 414 -14.08 -26.95 16.69
CA ILE A 414 -14.12 -25.97 17.77
C ILE A 414 -14.55 -26.69 19.06
N ILE A 415 -13.78 -26.50 20.12
CA ILE A 415 -13.96 -27.15 21.41
C ILE A 415 -14.17 -26.05 22.46
N GLU A 416 -15.32 -26.07 23.10
CA GLU A 416 -15.61 -25.19 24.23
C GLU A 416 -15.06 -25.81 25.51
N ASN A 417 -14.15 -25.11 26.18
CA ASN A 417 -13.69 -25.51 27.50
C ASN A 417 -14.82 -25.29 28.51
N THR A 418 -15.22 -26.34 29.21
CA THR A 418 -16.25 -26.30 30.27
C THR A 418 -15.67 -26.06 31.67
N GLU A 419 -14.53 -25.39 31.78
CA GLU A 419 -14.00 -24.94 33.08
C GLU A 419 -14.89 -23.79 33.61
N PRO A 420 -15.23 -23.77 34.92
CA PRO A 420 -16.21 -22.84 35.46
C PRO A 420 -15.72 -21.40 35.31
N VAL A 421 -16.60 -20.54 34.77
CA VAL A 421 -16.45 -19.07 34.81
C VAL A 421 -16.01 -18.70 36.23
N GLN A 422 -14.82 -18.09 36.39
CA GLN A 422 -14.47 -17.51 37.68
C GLN A 422 -15.58 -16.52 38.03
N THR A 423 -16.42 -16.89 38.99
CA THR A 423 -17.39 -15.99 39.60
C THR A 423 -16.59 -14.88 40.23
N PHE A 424 -16.63 -13.69 39.62
CA PHE A 424 -16.16 -12.48 40.27
C PHE A 424 -16.93 -12.33 41.58
N PRO A 425 -16.28 -11.99 42.71
CA PRO A 425 -17.00 -11.76 43.95
C PRO A 425 -17.94 -10.57 43.72
N ASP A 426 -19.24 -10.81 43.81
CA ASP A 426 -20.23 -9.74 43.93
C ASP A 426 -19.82 -8.91 45.16
N ILE A 427 -19.44 -7.65 44.95
CA ILE A 427 -19.35 -6.71 46.08
C ILE A 427 -20.78 -6.60 46.62
N GLU A 428 -20.95 -6.87 47.93
CA GLU A 428 -22.25 -6.90 48.61
C GLU A 428 -23.22 -5.86 48.06
N LYS A 429 -24.40 -6.31 47.60
CA LYS A 429 -25.53 -5.45 47.25
C LYS A 429 -25.86 -4.56 48.45
N GLN A 430 -25.40 -3.31 48.47
CA GLN A 430 -25.91 -2.32 49.41
C GLN A 430 -27.14 -1.64 48.79
N THR A 431 -28.31 -1.98 49.33
CA THR A 431 -29.58 -1.34 49.01
C THR A 431 -29.57 0.10 49.54
N ILE A 432 -29.51 1.08 48.64
CA ILE A 432 -29.61 2.50 49.02
C ILE A 432 -31.09 2.89 48.99
N VAL A 433 -31.67 3.15 50.16
CA VAL A 433 -33.04 3.66 50.30
C VAL A 433 -33.01 5.18 50.11
N VAL A 434 -33.70 5.69 49.09
CA VAL A 434 -33.74 7.11 48.77
C VAL A 434 -34.99 7.74 49.41
N GLU A 435 -34.80 8.64 50.37
CA GLU A 435 -35.85 9.56 50.83
C GLU A 435 -35.68 10.93 50.14
N THR A 436 -36.83 11.51 49.77
CA THR A 436 -37.00 12.55 48.76
C THR A 436 -36.13 13.80 48.93
N GLY A 437 -35.55 14.27 47.81
CA GLY A 437 -35.17 15.67 47.60
C GLY A 437 -33.73 16.08 47.95
N ALA A 438 -32.84 15.15 48.32
CA ALA A 438 -31.44 15.47 48.62
C ALA A 438 -30.45 14.85 47.62
N THR A 439 -29.41 15.63 47.28
CA THR A 439 -28.23 15.15 46.56
C THR A 439 -27.37 14.32 47.52
N PHE A 440 -27.14 13.04 47.20
CA PHE A 440 -26.31 12.16 48.03
C PHE A 440 -24.97 11.88 47.35
N ASN A 441 -23.89 12.20 48.05
CA ASN A 441 -22.53 11.80 47.67
C ASN A 441 -22.13 10.62 48.56
N THR A 442 -21.98 9.44 47.96
CA THR A 442 -21.40 8.27 48.66
C THR A 442 -19.98 8.03 48.15
N TYR A 443 -19.08 7.66 49.06
CA TYR A 443 -17.68 7.40 48.76
C TYR A 443 -17.42 5.90 48.92
N ILE A 444 -17.17 5.19 47.82
CA ILE A 444 -16.81 3.76 47.83
C ILE A 444 -15.31 3.67 47.55
N PRO A 445 -14.48 3.22 48.51
CA PRO A 445 -13.07 2.98 48.25
C PRO A 445 -12.93 1.71 47.38
N VAL A 446 -12.38 1.85 46.18
CA VAL A 446 -12.14 0.73 45.25
C VAL A 446 -10.64 0.50 45.12
N VAL A 447 -10.17 -0.73 45.35
CA VAL A 447 -8.75 -1.13 45.28
C VAL A 447 -8.46 -2.12 44.14
N MET A 448 -9.38 -2.29 43.18
CA MET A 448 -9.19 -3.21 42.04
C MET A 448 -9.58 -2.59 40.71
N GLU A 449 -8.87 -2.97 39.64
CA GLU A 449 -9.23 -2.66 38.26
C GLU A 449 -10.46 -3.50 37.86
N ASN A 450 -11.56 -2.82 37.53
CA ASN A 450 -12.87 -3.33 37.08
C ASN A 450 -13.86 -3.72 38.21
N PHE A 451 -14.97 -2.97 38.32
CA PHE A 451 -16.08 -3.23 39.26
C PHE A 451 -17.44 -2.97 38.59
N ARG A 452 -18.51 -3.55 39.16
CA ARG A 452 -19.91 -3.35 38.75
C ARG A 452 -20.68 -2.59 39.83
N VAL A 453 -21.39 -1.53 39.47
CA VAL A 453 -22.32 -0.82 40.37
C VAL A 453 -23.74 -1.08 39.91
N THR A 454 -24.60 -1.54 40.82
CA THR A 454 -26.02 -1.79 40.54
C THR A 454 -26.86 -0.99 41.54
N THR A 455 -27.89 -0.29 41.07
CA THR A 455 -28.82 0.47 41.94
C THR A 455 -30.26 0.01 41.64
N GLU A 456 -31.07 -0.17 42.67
CA GLU A 456 -32.50 -0.44 42.55
C GLU A 456 -33.29 0.82 42.95
N LEU A 457 -34.27 1.21 42.14
CA LEU A 457 -35.17 2.33 42.44
C LEU A 457 -36.50 1.80 43.03
N PRO A 458 -37.10 2.49 44.02
CA PRO A 458 -38.46 2.19 44.46
C PRO A 458 -39.48 2.32 43.33
N GLN A 459 -40.55 1.50 43.33
CA GLN A 459 -41.60 1.57 42.31
C GLN A 459 -42.24 2.97 42.25
N GLY A 460 -42.32 3.53 41.05
CA GLY A 460 -42.96 4.84 40.78
C GLY A 460 -42.01 6.01 40.51
N PHE A 461 -40.69 5.80 40.61
CA PHE A 461 -39.69 6.84 40.35
C PHE A 461 -38.95 6.62 39.03
N ALA A 462 -38.64 7.71 38.31
CA ALA A 462 -37.83 7.70 37.10
C ALA A 462 -36.58 8.57 37.32
N LEU A 463 -35.39 7.98 37.20
CA LEU A 463 -34.13 8.71 37.15
C LEU A 463 -33.93 9.23 35.72
N SER A 464 -33.80 10.55 35.55
CA SER A 464 -33.44 11.14 34.26
C SER A 464 -31.93 11.15 34.03
N GLN A 465 -31.15 11.29 35.10
CA GLN A 465 -29.70 11.49 35.02
C GLN A 465 -28.98 10.91 36.25
N VAL A 466 -27.83 10.27 36.02
CA VAL A 466 -26.89 9.83 37.06
C VAL A 466 -25.51 10.40 36.75
N ASP A 467 -24.94 11.14 37.70
CA ASP A 467 -23.59 11.70 37.61
C ASP A 467 -22.65 10.95 38.56
N ILE A 468 -21.56 10.39 38.04
CA ILE A 468 -20.56 9.64 38.81
C ILE A 468 -19.24 10.42 38.81
N GLN A 469 -18.67 10.67 39.99
CA GLN A 469 -17.42 11.41 40.15
C GLN A 469 -16.32 10.50 40.74
N PHE A 470 -15.10 10.63 40.23
CA PHE A 470 -13.94 9.83 40.65
C PHE A 470 -12.88 10.75 41.27
N ALA A 471 -12.33 10.33 42.41
CA ALA A 471 -11.24 11.02 43.10
C ALA A 471 -10.06 10.07 43.29
N LYS A 472 -8.84 10.61 43.20
CA LYS A 472 -7.60 9.80 43.17
C LYS A 472 -7.08 9.40 44.56
N ASP A 473 -7.57 10.02 45.63
CA ASP A 473 -7.15 9.70 47.02
C ASP A 473 -8.20 10.17 48.05
N ASN A 474 -8.26 9.51 49.21
CA ASN A 474 -9.20 9.79 50.31
C ASN A 474 -8.94 11.13 51.02
N GLN A 475 -7.82 11.82 50.76
CA GLN A 475 -7.47 13.08 51.44
C GLN A 475 -7.21 14.29 50.52
N ASN A 476 -7.04 14.11 49.21
CA ASN A 476 -6.82 15.22 48.27
C ASN A 476 -7.93 15.29 47.22
N LYS A 477 -8.75 16.34 47.31
CA LYS A 477 -9.88 16.66 46.43
C LYS A 477 -9.45 17.16 45.03
N GLU A 478 -8.48 16.54 44.39
CA GLU A 478 -8.29 16.75 42.95
C GLU A 478 -9.19 15.79 42.18
N LEU A 479 -10.27 16.36 41.65
CA LEU A 479 -11.25 15.69 40.80
C LEU A 479 -10.60 15.36 39.46
N VAL A 480 -10.50 14.07 39.12
CA VAL A 480 -10.30 13.67 37.71
C VAL A 480 -11.69 13.70 37.07
N SER A 481 -12.15 14.89 36.71
CA SER A 481 -13.51 15.09 36.21
C SER A 481 -13.67 14.53 34.80
N GLN A 482 -14.03 13.26 34.68
CA GLN A 482 -14.88 12.82 33.57
C GLN A 482 -16.31 12.72 34.09
N ASN A 483 -17.04 13.84 34.03
CA ASN A 483 -18.49 13.81 34.17
C ASN A 483 -19.05 13.09 32.95
N LYS A 484 -19.41 11.81 33.10
CA LYS A 484 -20.17 11.09 32.08
C LYS A 484 -21.61 10.99 32.52
N THR A 485 -22.46 11.66 31.77
CA THR A 485 -23.90 11.64 31.91
C THR A 485 -24.45 10.44 31.13
N TYR A 486 -25.16 9.54 31.81
CA TYR A 486 -25.81 8.40 31.16
C TYR A 486 -27.34 8.56 31.18
N ASN A 487 -27.98 8.38 30.02
CA ASN A 487 -29.43 8.39 29.90
C ASN A 487 -30.01 7.02 30.30
N TYR A 488 -30.90 7.01 31.28
CA TYR A 488 -31.50 5.80 31.83
C TYR A 488 -32.45 5.11 30.83
N ARG A 489 -32.26 3.81 30.56
CA ARG A 489 -33.21 2.96 29.83
C ARG A 489 -33.47 1.66 30.62
N GLY A 490 -34.38 1.74 31.60
CA GLY A 490 -34.85 0.58 32.38
C GLY A 490 -34.12 0.39 33.71
N SER A 491 -34.54 -0.61 34.51
CA SER A 491 -34.22 -0.81 35.93
C SER A 491 -32.75 -1.03 36.30
N VAL A 492 -31.81 -1.05 35.34
CA VAL A 492 -30.39 -1.32 35.58
C VAL A 492 -29.55 -0.37 34.73
N LEU A 493 -28.66 0.40 35.37
CA LEU A 493 -27.63 1.20 34.70
C LEU A 493 -26.30 0.45 34.79
N ASP A 494 -25.81 -0.04 33.65
CA ASP A 494 -24.58 -0.82 33.55
C ASP A 494 -23.46 0.06 32.95
N VAL A 495 -22.49 0.50 33.78
CA VAL A 495 -21.37 1.34 33.35
C VAL A 495 -20.08 0.51 33.34
N TYR A 496 -19.54 0.20 32.15
CA TYR A 496 -18.36 -0.65 32.00
C TYR A 496 -17.27 -0.04 31.12
N ARG A 497 -16.55 0.93 31.68
CA ARG A 497 -15.10 1.16 31.43
C ARG A 497 -14.70 2.50 31.99
N ILE A 498 -13.81 2.46 32.98
CA ILE A 498 -12.92 3.59 33.25
C ILE A 498 -11.54 2.98 33.43
N LYS A 499 -10.68 3.19 32.42
CA LYS A 499 -9.23 3.05 32.61
C LYS A 499 -8.82 4.23 33.49
N VAL A 500 -8.23 3.96 34.65
CA VAL A 500 -7.48 4.97 35.41
C VAL A 500 -6.12 5.15 34.77
#